data_AF-A0A2E8XP81-F1
#
_entry.id   AF-A0A2E8XP81-F1
#
_cell.length_a   1.000
_cell.length_b   1.000
_cell.length_c   1.000
_cell.angle_alpha   90.00
_cell.angle_beta   90.00
_cell.angle_gamma   90.00
#
_symmetry.space_group_name_H-M   'P 1'
#
loop_
_entity.id
_entity.type
_entity.pdbx_description
1 polymer ?
#
loop_
_entity_poly.entity_id
_entity_poly.type
_entity_poly.pdbx_seq_one_letter_code
_entity_poly.pdbx_strand_id
1 'polypeptide(L)'
;MLRNGAAGVLGSRELTYGAQFSEMGVAALVIDAFGALRDRATGCINRFLEITETMALAAAYAGLRHLDFLPEVDGDRVALMGFS
;
A
#
# COMPACT_ATOMS: atom_id res chain seq x y z
N MET A 1 7.29 -1.16 -2.29
CA MET A 1 5.92 -1.12 -1.73
C MET A 1 5.58 0.31 -1.33
N LEU A 2 4.39 0.80 -1.69
CA LEU A 2 3.88 2.14 -1.39
C LEU A 2 2.69 2.09 -0.42
N ARG A 3 2.72 2.91 0.63
CA ARG A 3 1.64 3.06 1.61
C ARG A 3 1.03 4.45 1.55
N ASN A 4 -0.30 4.48 1.49
CA ASN A 4 -1.08 5.70 1.47
C ASN A 4 -1.15 6.38 2.84
N GLY A 5 -1.31 7.70 2.80
CA GLY A 5 -1.69 8.54 3.92
C GLY A 5 -3.18 8.52 4.21
N ALA A 6 -3.64 9.30 5.20
CA ALA A 6 -5.02 9.28 5.71
C ALA A 6 -6.10 9.57 4.66
N ALA A 7 -5.74 10.28 3.59
CA ALA A 7 -6.59 10.57 2.44
C ALA A 7 -6.95 9.32 1.61
N GLY A 8 -6.25 8.20 1.80
CA GLY A 8 -6.38 7.03 0.92
C GLY A 8 -5.40 7.06 -0.24
N VAL A 9 -5.54 6.10 -1.16
CA VAL A 9 -4.75 6.06 -2.40
C VAL A 9 -5.13 7.24 -3.29
N LEU A 10 -4.12 7.97 -3.76
CA LEU A 10 -4.27 9.13 -4.63
C LEU A 10 -3.63 8.84 -5.99
N GLY A 11 -4.37 9.10 -7.07
CA GLY A 11 -3.87 8.89 -8.42
C GLY A 11 -2.60 9.69 -8.72
N SER A 12 -2.49 10.90 -8.16
CA SER A 12 -1.33 11.78 -8.34
C SER A 12 -0.07 11.36 -7.59
N ARG A 13 -0.13 10.34 -6.75
CA ARG A 13 0.98 9.94 -5.87
C ARG A 13 1.31 8.48 -6.05
N GLU A 14 0.47 7.59 -5.53
CA GLU A 14 0.80 6.17 -5.50
C GLU A 14 0.80 5.54 -6.91
N LEU A 15 -0.13 5.93 -7.78
CA LEU A 15 -0.16 5.44 -9.16
C LEU A 15 0.94 6.07 -10.01
N THR A 16 1.21 7.36 -9.85
CA THR A 16 2.30 8.05 -10.56
C THR A 16 3.66 7.46 -10.21
N TYR A 17 3.99 7.31 -8.92
CA TYR A 17 5.25 6.69 -8.52
C TYR A 17 5.32 5.22 -8.92
N GLY A 18 4.21 4.47 -8.83
CA GLY A 18 4.16 3.08 -9.28
C GLY A 18 4.52 2.94 -10.76
N ALA A 19 4.00 3.81 -11.63
CA ALA A 19 4.35 3.82 -13.04
C ALA A 19 5.83 4.15 -13.27
N GLN A 20 6.35 5.19 -12.60
CA GLN A 20 7.75 5.57 -12.71
C GLN A 20 8.71 4.46 -12.25
N PHE A 21 8.39 3.74 -11.17
CA PHE A 21 9.20 2.60 -10.72
C PHE A 21 9.15 1.44 -11.71
N SER A 22 7.99 1.17 -12.30
CA SER A 22 7.85 0.13 -13.33
C SER A 22 8.73 0.43 -14.55
N GLU A 23 8.81 1.69 -14.98
CA GLU A 23 9.71 2.13 -16.07
C GLU A 23 11.20 1.92 -15.73
N MET A 24 11.55 1.91 -14.44
CA MET A 24 12.90 1.64 -13.95
C MET A 24 13.18 0.13 -13.75
N GLY A 25 12.24 -0.75 -14.11
CA GLY A 25 12.36 -2.20 -13.91
C GLY A 25 12.10 -2.64 -12.46
N VAL A 26 11.40 -1.84 -11.67
CA VAL A 26 11.05 -2.14 -10.28
C VAL A 26 9.56 -2.48 -10.19
N ALA A 27 9.24 -3.67 -9.67
CA ALA A 27 7.87 -4.03 -9.36
C ALA A 27 7.31 -3.14 -8.23
N ALA A 28 6.17 -2.49 -8.49
CA ALA A 28 5.53 -1.58 -7.54
C ALA A 28 4.15 -2.09 -7.12
N LEU A 29 3.92 -2.20 -5.81
CA LEU A 29 2.63 -2.50 -5.20
C LEU A 29 2.20 -1.35 -4.30
N VAL A 30 0.95 -0.91 -4.46
CA VAL A 30 0.27 0.07 -3.63
C VAL A 30 -0.75 -0.65 -2.77
N ILE A 31 -0.73 -0.43 -1.46
CA ILE A 31 -1.75 -0.99 -0.54
C ILE A 31 -2.78 0.08 -0.18
N ASP A 32 -4.05 -0.19 -0.49
CA ASP A 32 -5.18 0.59 0.00
C ASP A 32 -5.78 -0.05 1.27
N ALA A 33 -5.15 0.22 2.42
CA ALA A 33 -5.61 -0.34 3.71
C ALA A 33 -7.02 0.12 4.08
N PHE A 34 -7.42 1.33 3.67
CA PHE A 34 -8.75 1.87 3.96
C PHE A 34 -9.81 1.34 2.99
N GLY A 35 -9.43 1.12 1.72
CA GLY A 35 -10.29 0.52 0.73
C GLY A 35 -10.77 -0.88 1.11
N ALA A 36 -9.85 -1.70 1.64
CA ALA A 36 -10.15 -3.05 2.11
C ALA A 36 -11.05 -3.09 3.37
N LEU A 37 -11.16 -1.97 4.09
CA LEU A 37 -11.88 -1.84 5.36
C LEU A 37 -13.02 -0.82 5.29
N ARG A 38 -13.58 -0.59 4.09
CA ARG A 38 -14.66 0.38 3.85
C ARG A 38 -15.95 0.05 4.61
N ASP A 39 -16.16 -1.22 4.95
CA ASP A 39 -17.25 -1.69 5.81
C ASP A 39 -17.10 -1.22 7.27
N ARG A 40 -15.87 -0.95 7.72
CA ARG A 40 -15.58 -0.42 9.06
C ARG A 40 -15.60 1.11 9.10
N ALA A 41 -15.03 1.78 8.10
CA ALA A 41 -14.97 3.23 8.07
C ALA A 41 -14.85 3.82 6.66
N THR A 42 -15.66 4.83 6.36
CA THR A 42 -15.68 5.53 5.06
C THR A 42 -15.13 6.95 5.13
N GLY A 43 -15.20 7.63 6.28
CA GLY A 43 -14.72 9.00 6.49
C GLY A 43 -13.32 9.09 7.13
N CYS A 44 -12.61 10.20 6.89
CA CYS A 44 -11.23 10.42 7.38
C CYS A 44 -11.10 10.22 8.90
N ILE A 45 -11.94 10.89 9.70
CA ILE A 45 -11.91 10.75 11.15
C ILE A 45 -12.25 9.32 11.58
N ASN A 46 -13.29 8.72 11.00
CA ASN A 46 -13.71 7.36 11.35
C ASN A 46 -12.61 6.33 11.06
N ARG A 47 -11.80 6.53 10.01
CA ARG A 47 -10.66 5.64 9.73
C ARG A 47 -9.62 5.69 10.84
N PHE A 48 -9.35 6.85 11.43
CA PHE A 48 -8.43 6.95 12.57
C PHE A 48 -8.96 6.30 13.85
N LEU A 49 -10.29 6.23 14.01
CA LEU A 49 -10.92 5.62 15.17
C LEU A 49 -11.05 4.10 15.02
N GLU A 50 -11.41 3.62 13.83
CA GLU A 50 -11.83 2.24 13.59
C GLU A 50 -10.74 1.36 12.94
N ILE A 51 -9.73 1.97 12.32
CA ILE A 51 -8.67 1.25 11.61
C ILE A 51 -7.35 1.47 12.34
N THR A 52 -6.90 0.43 13.03
CA THR A 52 -5.66 0.49 13.81
C THR A 52 -4.42 0.38 12.92
N GLU A 53 -3.30 0.85 13.44
CA GLU A 53 -2.01 0.68 12.79
C GLU A 53 -1.67 -0.79 12.56
N THR A 54 -2.03 -1.68 13.50
CA THR A 54 -1.85 -3.13 13.36
C THR A 54 -2.60 -3.70 12.16
N MET A 55 -3.82 -3.23 11.90
CA MET A 55 -4.59 -3.65 10.72
C MET A 55 -3.93 -3.17 9.42
N ALA A 56 -3.41 -1.94 9.42
CA ALA A 56 -2.68 -1.41 8.27
C ALA A 56 -1.34 -2.17 8.04
N LEU A 57 -0.65 -2.57 9.11
CA LEU A 57 0.55 -3.41 9.04
C LEU A 57 0.24 -4.82 8.52
N ALA A 58 -0.87 -5.41 8.96
CA ALA A 58 -1.31 -6.71 8.45
C ALA A 58 -1.53 -6.68 6.92
N ALA A 59 -2.16 -5.61 6.41
CA ALA A 59 -2.31 -5.40 4.97
C ALA A 59 -0.95 -5.22 4.27
N ALA A 60 0.01 -4.56 4.92
CA ALA A 60 1.36 -4.40 4.38
C ALA A 60 2.10 -5.74 4.23
N TYR A 61 2.10 -6.57 5.28
CA TYR A 61 2.70 -7.91 5.24
C TYR A 61 2.01 -8.83 4.24
N ALA A 62 0.68 -8.75 4.12
CA ALA A 62 -0.05 -9.49 3.09
C ALA A 62 0.39 -9.07 1.68
N GLY A 63 0.62 -7.77 1.45
CA GLY A 63 1.17 -7.24 0.20
C GLY A 63 2.59 -7.75 -0.10
N LEU A 64 3.47 -7.76 0.89
CA LEU A 64 4.82 -8.31 0.73
C LEU A 64 4.79 -9.81 0.41
N ARG A 65 3.97 -10.57 1.13
CA ARG A 65 3.76 -11.99 0.84
C ARG A 65 3.22 -12.22 -0.57
N HIS A 66 2.33 -11.36 -1.05
CA HIS A 66 1.83 -11.44 -2.42
C HIS A 66 2.93 -11.24 -3.46
N LEU A 67 3.81 -10.25 -3.26
CA LEU A 67 4.97 -10.03 -4.13
C LEU A 67 5.95 -11.19 -4.12
N ASP A 68 6.21 -11.78 -2.96
CA ASP A 68 7.11 -12.94 -2.80
C ASP A 68 6.64 -14.19 -3.56
N PHE A 69 5.34 -14.27 -3.89
CA PHE A 69 4.81 -15.36 -4.73
C PHE A 69 4.98 -15.13 -6.24
N LEU A 70 5.39 -13.94 -6.67
CA LEU A 70 5.54 -13.62 -8.09
C LEU A 70 6.97 -13.99 -8.55
N PRO A 71 7.14 -14.93 -9.50
CA PRO A 71 8.46 -15.37 -9.94
C PRO A 71 9.30 -14.27 -10.61
N GLU A 72 8.67 -13.21 -11.11
CA GLU A 72 9.31 -12.03 -11.67
C GLU A 72 9.82 -11.01 -10.62
N VAL A 73 9.53 -11.21 -9.33
CA VAL A 73 9.93 -10.32 -8.24
C VAL A 73 11.02 -10.97 -7.38
N ASP A 74 12.11 -10.23 -7.15
CA ASP A 74 13.17 -10.63 -6.22
C ASP A 74 12.78 -10.23 -4.78
N GLY A 75 12.35 -11.23 -3.99
CA GLY A 75 11.91 -11.05 -2.60
C GLY A 75 13.01 -10.56 -1.63
N ASP A 76 14.29 -10.70 -1.99
CA ASP A 76 15.41 -10.22 -1.17
C ASP A 76 15.72 -8.73 -1.39
N ARG A 77 15.06 -8.09 -2.38
CA ARG A 77 15.29 -6.69 -2.78
C ARG A 77 14.05 -5.83 -2.61
N VAL A 78 13.72 -5.52 -1.37
CA VAL A 78 12.49 -4.79 -1.01
C VAL A 78 12.79 -3.38 -0.51
N ALA A 79 12.06 -2.41 -1.03
CA ALA A 79 12.00 -1.04 -0.49
C ALA A 79 10.56 -0.68 -0.08
N LEU A 80 10.42 0.02 1.06
CA LEU A 80 9.17 0.59 1.53
C LEU A 80 9.18 2.12 1.42
N MET A 81 8.07 2.68 0.95
CA MET A 81 7.82 4.11 0.90
C MET A 81 6.41 4.37 1.46
N GLY A 82 6.31 5.31 2.40
CA GLY A 82 5.06 5.70 3.03
C GLY A 82 4.84 7.20 2.94
N PHE A 83 3.57 7.59 2.82
CA PHE A 83 3.17 8.99 2.79
C PHE A 83 2.22 9.30 3.93
N SER A 84 2.25 10.54 4.43
CA SER A 84 1.26 11.06 5.37
C SER A 84 -0.04 11.45 4.69
#